data_AF-A0A1I9GAN5-F1
#
_entry.id   AF-A0A1I9GAN5-F1
#
_cell.length_a   1.000
_cell.length_b   1.000
_cell.length_c   1.000
_cell.angle_alpha   90.00
_cell.angle_beta   90.00
_cell.angle_gamma   90.00
#
_symmetry.space_group_name_H-M   'P 1'
#
loop_
_entity.id
_entity.type
_entity.pdbx_description
1 polymer ?
#
loop_
_entity_poly.entity_id
_entity_poly.type
_entity_poly.pdbx_seq_one_letter_code
_entity_poly.pdbx_strand_id
1 'polypeptide(L)'
;GSLYSFRILAVDDQLKVAAKTTEITVGSAASSSCVGDAGIPQNVRTSAVSEATFQFTWEKPRCDETFGPIDGYEYTFWSIETDMQPETASYVGRNTIELDDLKPATRYAFRVRSRAGHGHSSWSEIVNAETEAHSGSKGKF
;
A
#
# COMPACT_ATOMS: atom_id res chain seq x y z
N GLY A 1 26.61 -0.96 7.19
CA GLY A 1 25.69 -2.11 7.27
C GLY A 1 25.01 -2.26 5.92
N SER A 2 24.62 -3.48 5.54
CA SER A 2 23.92 -3.76 4.28
C SER A 2 22.39 -3.85 4.50
N LEU A 3 21.62 -3.60 3.44
CA LEU A 3 20.16 -3.68 3.39
C LEU A 3 19.76 -4.72 2.34
N TYR A 4 18.79 -5.57 2.65
CA TYR A 4 18.32 -6.62 1.75
C TYR A 4 16.80 -6.72 1.81
N SER A 5 16.16 -6.82 0.65
CA SER A 5 14.72 -7.10 0.55
C SER A 5 14.50 -8.50 -0.04
N PHE A 6 13.59 -9.27 0.55
CA PHE A 6 13.25 -10.61 0.07
C PHE A 6 11.75 -10.89 0.16
N ARG A 7 11.28 -11.78 -0.72
CA ARG A 7 9.92 -12.33 -0.74
C ARG A 7 9.99 -13.83 -0.99
N ILE A 8 9.11 -14.60 -0.35
CA ILE A 8 9.00 -16.05 -0.54
C ILE A 8 7.81 -16.32 -1.46
N LEU A 9 7.99 -17.19 -2.45
CA LEU A 9 6.97 -17.64 -3.38
C LEU A 9 6.79 -19.15 -3.21
N ALA A 10 5.56 -19.61 -3.00
CA ALA A 10 5.19 -21.00 -3.10
C ALA A 10 4.68 -21.27 -4.52
N VAL A 11 5.14 -22.36 -5.13
CA VAL A 11 4.69 -22.81 -6.46
C VAL A 11 3.98 -24.16 -6.36
N ASP A 12 2.98 -24.39 -7.21
CA ASP A 12 2.27 -25.66 -7.33
C ASP A 12 3.02 -26.66 -8.24
N ASP A 13 2.46 -27.87 -8.39
CA ASP A 13 3.01 -28.94 -9.24
C ASP A 13 3.07 -28.57 -10.73
N GLN A 14 2.39 -27.48 -11.15
CA GLN A 14 2.46 -26.92 -12.50
C GLN A 14 3.46 -25.76 -12.61
N LEU A 15 4.28 -25.53 -11.57
CA LEU A 15 5.22 -24.40 -11.45
C LEU A 15 4.54 -23.03 -11.44
N LYS A 16 3.22 -22.96 -11.18
CA LYS A 16 2.51 -21.70 -11.02
C LYS A 16 2.59 -21.22 -9.58
N VAL A 17 2.68 -19.91 -9.38
CA VAL A 17 2.72 -19.33 -8.03
C VAL A 17 1.36 -19.54 -7.35
N ALA A 18 1.36 -20.32 -6.27
CA ALA A 18 0.19 -20.63 -5.47
C ALA A 18 0.02 -19.68 -4.28
N ALA A 19 1.14 -19.18 -3.72
CA ALA A 19 1.12 -18.19 -2.65
C ALA A 19 2.38 -17.33 -2.69
N LYS A 20 2.29 -16.12 -2.15
CA LYS A 20 3.38 -15.15 -2.09
C LYS A 20 3.36 -14.45 -0.75
N THR A 21 4.51 -14.35 -0.10
CA THR A 21 4.65 -13.54 1.12
C THR A 21 4.76 -12.07 0.78
N THR A 22 4.51 -11.24 1.79
CA THR A 22 4.95 -9.85 1.75
C THR A 22 6.47 -9.78 1.58
N GLU A 23 6.94 -8.68 1.02
CA GLU A 23 8.36 -8.36 0.99
C GLU A 23 8.80 -7.85 2.36
N ILE A 24 9.98 -8.27 2.79
CA ILE A 24 10.59 -7.89 4.08
C ILE A 24 11.96 -7.30 3.79
N THR A 25 12.26 -6.14 4.38
CA THR A 25 13.61 -5.55 4.36
C THR A 25 14.35 -5.84 5.66
N VAL A 26 15.58 -6.35 5.57
CA VAL A 26 16.43 -6.69 6.72
C VAL A 26 17.82 -6.08 6.63
N GLY A 27 18.43 -5.88 7.80
CA GLY A 27 19.80 -5.38 7.95
C GLY A 27 19.90 -4.44 9.14
N SER A 28 21.09 -4.32 9.73
CA SER A 28 21.30 -3.41 10.88
C SER A 28 21.07 -1.93 10.54
N ALA A 29 21.23 -1.55 9.27
CA ALA A 29 20.91 -0.20 8.80
C ALA A 29 19.41 -0.02 8.49
N ALA A 30 18.63 -1.10 8.40
CA ALA A 30 17.22 -1.05 7.97
C ALA A 30 16.33 -0.48 9.07
N SER A 31 16.70 -0.70 10.33
CA SER A 31 15.91 -0.26 11.48
C SER A 31 15.73 1.25 11.58
N SER A 32 16.63 2.04 10.99
CA SER A 32 16.54 3.51 10.96
C SER A 32 16.45 4.12 9.56
N SER A 33 16.77 3.36 8.51
CA SER A 33 16.78 3.84 7.12
C SER A 33 15.38 3.90 6.49
N CYS A 34 15.19 4.81 5.55
CA CYS A 34 13.94 4.96 4.80
C CYS A 34 13.57 3.75 3.91
N VAL A 35 14.49 2.83 3.65
CA VAL A 35 14.18 1.57 2.94
C VAL A 35 13.91 0.40 3.89
N GLY A 36 13.87 0.61 5.21
CA GLY A 36 13.46 -0.40 6.18
C GLY A 36 12.22 0.02 6.96
N ASP A 37 12.05 -0.55 8.16
CA ASP A 37 10.82 -0.35 8.95
C ASP A 37 10.62 1.11 9.39
N ALA A 38 11.69 1.87 9.58
CA ALA A 38 11.59 3.31 9.87
C ALA A 38 11.00 4.10 8.70
N GLY A 39 11.12 3.60 7.48
CA GLY A 39 10.58 4.22 6.26
C GLY A 39 9.10 3.95 6.01
N ILE A 40 8.40 3.22 6.88
CA ILE A 40 6.97 2.92 6.69
C ILE A 40 6.17 4.24 6.82
N PRO A 41 5.33 4.60 5.83
CA PRO A 41 4.49 5.80 5.91
C PRO A 41 3.60 5.84 7.15
N GLN A 42 3.43 7.03 7.72
CA GLN A 42 2.69 7.23 8.97
C GLN A 42 1.27 7.75 8.69
N ASN A 43 0.37 7.70 9.68
CA ASN A 43 -0.99 8.25 9.59
C ASN A 43 -1.75 7.83 8.32
N VAL A 44 -1.60 6.55 7.96
CA VAL A 44 -2.22 5.92 6.80
C VAL A 44 -3.74 5.84 7.03
N ARG A 45 -4.52 6.48 6.14
CA ARG A 45 -5.96 6.63 6.31
C ARG A 45 -6.70 6.66 4.98
N THR A 46 -7.91 6.14 4.97
CA THR A 46 -8.82 6.11 3.82
C THR A 46 -10.16 6.74 4.19
N SER A 47 -10.79 7.43 3.24
CA SER A 47 -12.13 8.00 3.39
C SER A 47 -12.94 7.80 2.11
N ALA A 48 -14.15 7.24 2.25
CA ALA A 48 -15.09 7.12 1.14
C ALA A 48 -15.51 8.54 0.70
N VAL A 49 -15.36 8.84 -0.58
CA VAL A 49 -15.76 10.12 -1.18
C VAL A 49 -17.09 9.96 -1.92
N SER A 50 -17.33 8.77 -2.48
CA SER A 50 -18.56 8.42 -3.19
C SER A 50 -18.82 6.90 -3.11
N GLU A 51 -19.85 6.43 -3.83
CA GLU A 51 -20.12 5.01 -4.05
C GLU A 51 -19.02 4.28 -4.85
N ALA A 52 -18.15 5.00 -5.55
CA ALA A 52 -17.13 4.42 -6.42
C ALA A 52 -15.74 5.06 -6.23
N THR A 53 -15.55 5.86 -5.18
CA THR A 53 -14.33 6.65 -4.99
C THR A 53 -13.84 6.63 -3.54
N PHE A 54 -12.54 6.44 -3.36
CA PHE A 54 -11.84 6.67 -2.09
C PHE A 54 -10.77 7.75 -2.23
N GLN A 55 -10.58 8.50 -1.15
CA GLN A 55 -9.35 9.24 -0.91
C GLN A 55 -8.44 8.44 0.02
N PHE A 56 -7.22 8.16 -0.41
CA PHE A 56 -6.20 7.46 0.37
C PHE A 56 -5.04 8.40 0.68
N THR A 57 -4.69 8.57 1.95
CA THR A 57 -3.72 9.58 2.41
C THR A 57 -2.80 9.01 3.47
N TRP A 58 -1.55 9.50 3.50
CA TRP A 58 -0.52 9.12 4.47
C TRP A 58 0.47 10.27 4.70
N GLU A 59 1.36 10.12 5.66
CA GLU A 59 2.43 11.07 5.98
C GLU A 59 3.81 10.48 5.70
N LYS A 60 4.75 11.37 5.36
CA LYS A 60 6.15 11.00 5.15
C LYS A 60 6.74 10.47 6.47
N PRO A 61 7.40 9.30 6.48
CA PRO A 61 8.07 8.80 7.66
C PRO A 61 9.23 9.71 8.11
N ARG A 62 9.58 9.60 9.40
CA ARG A 62 10.79 10.22 9.96
C ARG A 62 11.90 9.17 10.04
N CYS A 63 12.65 9.03 8.95
CA CYS A 63 13.70 8.04 8.77
C CYS A 63 15.01 8.69 8.33
N ASP A 64 16.09 7.92 8.38
CA ASP A 64 17.41 8.31 7.88
C ASP A 64 17.46 8.21 6.34
N GLU A 65 17.64 9.35 5.69
CA GLU A 65 17.74 9.49 4.23
C GLU A 65 19.17 9.30 3.68
N THR A 66 20.14 8.93 4.54
CA THR A 66 21.55 8.74 4.14
C THR A 66 21.72 7.68 3.04
N PHE A 67 20.88 6.64 3.03
CA PHE A 67 20.88 5.59 2.01
C PHE A 67 20.03 5.93 0.77
N GLY A 68 19.51 7.16 0.72
CA GLY A 68 18.68 7.69 -0.36
C GLY A 68 17.45 8.39 0.22
N PRO A 69 17.13 9.62 -0.24
CA PRO A 69 15.91 10.29 0.15
C PRO A 69 14.68 9.58 -0.43
N ILE A 70 13.54 9.74 0.24
CA ILE A 70 12.26 9.25 -0.28
C ILE A 70 11.92 10.03 -1.56
N ASP A 71 11.79 9.32 -2.67
CA ASP A 71 11.43 9.86 -3.99
C ASP A 71 9.95 9.69 -4.31
N GLY A 72 9.21 8.94 -3.49
CA GLY A 72 7.78 8.75 -3.62
C GLY A 72 7.29 7.55 -2.82
N TYR A 73 6.13 7.05 -3.21
CA TYR A 73 5.43 5.97 -2.52
C TYR A 73 4.90 4.96 -3.51
N GLU A 74 4.78 3.74 -3.02
CA GLU A 74 4.11 2.67 -3.72
C GLU A 74 2.89 2.22 -2.93
N TYR A 75 1.77 2.00 -3.61
CA TYR A 75 0.52 1.59 -2.99
C TYR A 75 -0.12 0.41 -3.74
N THR A 76 -0.93 -0.35 -3.00
CA THR A 76 -1.78 -1.41 -3.55
C THR A 76 -3.13 -1.36 -2.84
N PHE A 77 -4.19 -1.67 -3.58
CA PHE A 77 -5.51 -1.87 -3.02
C PHE A 77 -6.18 -3.09 -3.68
N TRP A 78 -7.07 -3.77 -2.96
CA TRP A 78 -7.82 -4.91 -3.46
C TRP A 78 -9.14 -5.08 -2.73
N SER A 79 -10.08 -5.78 -3.37
CA SER A 79 -11.31 -6.19 -2.69
C SER A 79 -11.01 -7.28 -1.68
N ILE A 80 -11.49 -7.10 -0.44
CA ILE A 80 -11.32 -8.09 0.63
C ILE A 80 -12.11 -9.37 0.32
N GLU A 81 -13.17 -9.27 -0.48
CA GLU A 81 -14.00 -10.41 -0.84
C GLU A 81 -13.27 -11.41 -1.75
N THR A 82 -12.44 -10.90 -2.66
CA THR A 82 -11.62 -11.76 -3.52
C THR A 82 -10.30 -12.14 -2.88
N ASP A 83 -9.82 -11.31 -1.94
CA ASP A 83 -8.50 -11.38 -1.30
C ASP A 83 -7.33 -11.54 -2.29
N MET A 84 -7.51 -11.08 -3.53
CA MET A 84 -6.51 -11.11 -4.58
C MET A 84 -5.72 -9.82 -4.58
N GLN A 85 -4.60 -9.81 -3.85
CA GLN A 85 -3.68 -8.68 -3.83
C GLN A 85 -2.96 -8.52 -5.19
N PRO A 86 -2.89 -7.28 -5.73
CA PRO A 86 -2.14 -6.99 -6.96
C PRO A 86 -0.69 -7.45 -6.88
N GLU A 87 -0.18 -8.04 -7.97
CA GLU A 87 1.21 -8.45 -8.07
C GLU A 87 2.18 -7.26 -8.09
N THR A 88 1.72 -6.15 -8.67
CA THR A 88 2.48 -4.91 -8.88
C THR A 88 1.89 -3.77 -8.07
N ALA A 89 2.75 -2.97 -7.47
CA ALA A 89 2.35 -1.73 -6.83
C ALA A 89 2.28 -0.57 -7.82
N SER A 90 1.39 0.39 -7.54
CA SER A 90 1.32 1.65 -8.27
C SER A 90 2.21 2.69 -7.59
N TYR A 91 2.87 3.54 -8.38
CA TYR A 91 3.76 4.59 -7.87
C TYR A 91 3.07 5.96 -7.86
N VAL A 92 3.38 6.75 -6.83
CA VAL A 92 2.93 8.13 -6.71
C VAL A 92 3.97 8.98 -5.98
N GLY A 93 4.26 10.17 -6.50
CA GLY A 93 5.20 11.13 -5.87
C GLY A 93 4.60 12.00 -4.77
N ARG A 94 3.31 11.84 -4.45
CA ARG A 94 2.58 12.63 -3.45
C ARG A 94 2.06 11.74 -2.32
N ASN A 95 1.62 12.37 -1.23
CA ASN A 95 1.16 11.72 -0.01
C ASN A 95 -0.35 11.42 0.03
N THR A 96 -1.03 11.60 -1.10
CA THR A 96 -2.49 11.41 -1.23
C THR A 96 -2.83 10.96 -2.64
N ILE A 97 -3.82 10.09 -2.78
CA ILE A 97 -4.36 9.67 -4.06
C ILE A 97 -5.88 9.56 -3.97
N GLU A 98 -6.50 9.72 -5.12
CA GLU A 98 -7.90 9.38 -5.35
C GLU A 98 -7.93 8.06 -6.11
N LEU A 99 -8.80 7.15 -5.68
CA LEU A 99 -9.01 5.84 -6.29
C LEU A 99 -10.45 5.80 -6.76
N ASP A 100 -10.65 5.63 -8.07
CA ASP A 100 -11.91 5.65 -8.78
C ASP A 100 -12.29 4.25 -9.30
N ASP A 101 -13.41 4.18 -10.03
CA ASP A 101 -13.94 2.96 -10.65
C ASP A 101 -14.12 1.77 -9.68
N LEU A 102 -14.46 2.08 -8.43
CA LEU A 102 -14.70 1.07 -7.39
C LEU A 102 -16.13 0.55 -7.41
N LYS A 103 -16.32 -0.66 -6.89
CA LYS A 103 -17.64 -1.25 -6.73
C LYS A 103 -18.34 -0.64 -5.52
N PRO A 104 -19.61 -0.20 -5.63
CA PRO A 104 -20.40 0.25 -4.48
C PRO A 104 -20.58 -0.82 -3.42
N ALA A 105 -20.82 -0.39 -2.18
CA ALA A 105 -21.01 -1.25 -1.00
C ALA A 105 -19.99 -2.40 -0.89
N THR A 106 -18.73 -2.16 -1.29
CA THR A 106 -17.67 -3.18 -1.31
C THR A 106 -16.53 -2.79 -0.37
N ARG A 107 -15.99 -3.77 0.35
CA ARG A 107 -14.85 -3.57 1.25
C ARG A 107 -13.53 -3.73 0.52
N TYR A 108 -12.67 -2.75 0.70
CA TYR A 108 -11.34 -2.71 0.12
C TYR A 108 -10.27 -2.62 1.21
N ALA A 109 -9.15 -3.29 0.96
CA ALA A 109 -7.93 -3.20 1.74
C ALA A 109 -6.92 -2.33 1.01
N PHE A 110 -6.15 -1.54 1.76
CA PHE A 110 -5.15 -0.61 1.25
C PHE A 110 -3.87 -0.71 2.06
N ARG A 111 -2.74 -0.54 1.39
CA ARG A 111 -1.44 -0.36 2.03
C ARG A 111 -0.53 0.49 1.18
N VAL A 112 0.45 1.10 1.82
CA VAL A 112 1.43 1.97 1.18
C VAL A 112 2.82 1.73 1.78
N ARG A 113 3.86 1.95 0.98
CA ARG A 113 5.26 1.94 1.41
C ARG A 113 6.00 3.12 0.81
N SER A 114 7.09 3.55 1.44
CA SER A 114 7.96 4.56 0.84
C SER A 114 8.89 3.91 -0.17
N ARG A 115 9.33 4.71 -1.13
CA ARG A 115 10.38 4.38 -2.10
C ARG A 115 11.52 5.37 -1.94
N ALA A 116 12.73 4.85 -1.94
CA ALA A 116 13.98 5.62 -2.03
C ALA A 116 14.87 4.96 -3.08
N GLY A 117 15.83 5.69 -3.66
CA GLY A 117 16.45 5.34 -4.95
C GLY A 117 16.86 3.87 -5.20
N HIS A 118 17.24 3.11 -4.17
CA HIS A 118 17.65 1.70 -4.29
C HIS A 118 16.76 0.70 -3.54
N GLY A 119 15.60 1.10 -3.03
CA GLY A 119 14.72 0.20 -2.29
C GLY A 119 13.43 0.84 -1.79
N HIS A 120 12.73 0.08 -0.96
CA HIS A 120 11.44 0.48 -0.43
C HIS A 120 11.37 0.08 1.03
N SER A 121 10.62 0.81 1.84
CA SER A 121 10.28 0.35 3.18
C SER A 121 9.49 -0.96 3.12
N SER A 122 9.37 -1.61 4.28
CA SER A 122 8.28 -2.55 4.52
C SER A 122 6.93 -1.89 4.21
N TRP A 123 5.91 -2.72 3.93
CA TRP A 123 4.55 -2.24 3.76
C TRP A 123 3.98 -1.69 5.07
N SER A 124 3.13 -0.67 4.98
CA SER A 124 2.27 -0.29 6.11
C SER A 124 1.35 -1.43 6.52
N GLU A 125 0.81 -1.32 7.73
CA GLU A 125 -0.38 -2.08 8.10
C GLU A 125 -1.49 -1.87 7.07
N ILE A 126 -2.33 -2.89 6.95
CA ILE A 126 -3.47 -2.86 6.05
C ILE A 126 -4.57 -2.02 6.71
N VAL A 127 -5.03 -0.99 5.99
CA VAL A 127 -6.23 -0.23 6.36
C VAL A 127 -7.38 -0.69 5.49
N ASN A 128 -8.57 -0.80 6.07
CA ASN A 128 -9.77 -1.25 5.38
C ASN A 128 -10.80 -0.13 5.31
N ALA A 129 -11.51 -0.02 4.20
CA ALA A 129 -12.64 0.88 4.05
C ALA A 129 -13.73 0.29 3.16
N GLU A 130 -14.96 0.78 3.30
CA GLU A 130 -16.12 0.35 2.54
C GLU A 130 -16.67 1.54 1.75
N THR A 131 -16.88 1.34 0.44
CA THR A 131 -17.47 2.37 -0.44
C THR A 131 -18.93 2.59 -0.06
N GLU A 132 -19.47 3.78 -0.32
CA GLU A 132 -20.90 4.01 -0.07
C GLU A 132 -21.78 3.08 -0.91
N ALA A 133 -22.98 2.79 -0.40
CA ALA A 133 -23.97 2.08 -1.20
C ALA A 133 -24.43 2.97 -2.35
N HIS A 134 -24.80 2.34 -3.48
CA HIS A 134 -25.42 3.06 -4.59
C HIS A 134 -26.77 3.62 -4.14
N SER A 135 -26.76 4.84 -3.64
CA SER A 135 -27.96 5.57 -3.27
C SER A 135 -28.15 6.63 -4.32
N GLY A 136 -28.99 6.32 -5.32
CA GLY A 136 -29.59 7.34 -6.15
C GLY A 136 -30.12 8.43 -5.23
N SER A 137 -29.49 9.61 -5.29
CA SER A 137 -29.79 10.76 -4.44
C SER A 137 -31.29 10.89 -4.22
N LYS A 138 -31.75 10.62 -2.98
CA LYS A 138 -33.10 11.04 -2.58
C LYS A 138 -33.09 12.56 -2.58
N GLY A 139 -33.65 13.13 -3.65
CA GLY A 139 -33.94 14.55 -3.75
C GLY A 139 -34.68 15.02 -2.49
N LYS A 140 -34.20 16.12 -1.91
CA LYS A 140 -35.00 16.90 -0.97
C LYS A 140 -36.04 17.66 -1.79
N PHE A 141 -37.31 17.35 -1.54
CA PHE A 141 -38.47 18.14 -1.94
C PHE A 141 -38.46 19.53 -1.30
#